data_AF-A0A2T5CEA1-F1
#
_entry.id   AF-A0A2T5CEA1-F1
#
_cell.length_a   1.000
_cell.length_b   1.000
_cell.length_c   1.000
_cell.angle_alpha   90.00
_cell.angle_beta   90.00
_cell.angle_gamma   90.00
#
_symmetry.space_group_name_H-M   'P 1'
#
loop_
_entity.id
_entity.type
_entity.pdbx_description
1 polymer ?
#
loop_
_entity_poly.entity_id
_entity_poly.type
_entity_poly.pdbx_seq_one_letter_code
_entity_poly.pdbx_strand_id
1 'polypeptide(L)'
;MIDVNISMLIQLINFFIVLAVLNAILYRPIRAVIKKRAQRMSAQLSDVENFTAQAQEKMAAYTGALTVAQQQGVEIRSKFKAEGYLEEVTLLEGANTTAAQELKAAREDAASQVRTGKKTLTSRVDGYARQVTEKVVGWAV
;
A
#
# COMPACT_ATOMS: atom_id res chain seq x y z
N MET A 1 49.21 -23.59 87.62
CA MET A 1 49.70 -24.73 86.82
C MET A 1 48.67 -24.99 85.74
N ILE A 2 49.06 -24.91 84.46
CA ILE A 2 48.17 -25.28 83.35
C ILE A 2 48.29 -26.79 83.24
N ASP A 3 47.40 -27.50 83.90
CA ASP A 3 47.26 -28.93 83.66
C ASP A 3 46.52 -29.12 82.34
N VAL A 4 47.25 -29.60 81.35
CA VAL A 4 46.69 -30.03 80.06
C VAL A 4 45.87 -31.30 80.32
N ASN A 5 44.64 -31.09 80.78
CA ASN A 5 43.70 -32.14 81.10
C ASN A 5 42.83 -32.48 79.88
N ILE A 6 42.25 -33.68 79.87
CA ILE A 6 41.24 -34.15 78.89
C ILE A 6 40.09 -33.12 78.72
N SER A 7 39.78 -32.35 79.77
CA SER A 7 38.80 -31.25 79.72
C SER A 7 39.14 -30.19 78.66
N MET A 8 40.41 -29.87 78.43
CA MET A 8 40.83 -28.90 77.41
C MET A 8 40.61 -29.45 75.99
N LEU A 9 40.82 -30.75 75.80
CA LEU A 9 40.53 -31.43 74.53
C LEU A 9 39.03 -31.48 74.26
N ILE A 10 38.21 -31.75 75.29
CA ILE A 10 36.75 -31.72 75.20
C ILE A 10 36.25 -30.30 74.87
N GLN A 11 36.84 -29.27 75.47
CA GLN A 11 36.48 -27.87 75.19
C GLN A 11 36.89 -27.43 73.78
N LEU A 12 38.03 -27.90 73.27
CA LEU A 12 38.45 -27.69 71.88
C LEU A 12 37.47 -28.35 70.90
N ILE A 13 37.06 -29.60 71.16
CA ILE A 13 36.06 -30.30 70.35
C ILE A 13 34.72 -29.54 70.38
N ASN A 14 34.28 -29.04 71.54
CA ASN A 14 33.07 -28.22 71.66
C ASN A 14 33.15 -26.95 70.79
N PHE A 15 34.28 -26.25 70.82
CA PHE A 15 34.51 -25.08 69.97
C PHE A 15 34.42 -25.42 68.48
N PHE A 16 35.04 -26.52 68.03
CA PHE A 16 34.93 -26.96 66.64
C PHE A 16 33.51 -27.37 66.24
N ILE A 17 32.75 -28.00 67.15
CA ILE A 17 31.35 -28.33 66.91
C ILE A 17 30.52 -27.06 66.71
N VAL A 18 30.67 -26.07 67.60
CA VAL A 18 29.96 -24.78 67.47
C VAL A 18 30.37 -24.06 66.20
N LEU A 19 31.65 -24.07 65.83
CA LEU A 19 32.15 -23.46 64.60
C LEU A 19 31.59 -24.16 63.35
N ALA A 20 31.50 -25.50 63.36
CA ALA A 20 30.90 -26.28 62.28
C ALA A 20 29.39 -25.99 62.15
N VAL A 21 28.67 -25.93 63.28
CA VAL A 21 27.25 -25.58 63.32
C VAL A 21 27.02 -24.16 62.81
N LEU A 22 27.84 -23.20 63.24
CA LEU A 22 27.75 -21.81 62.78
C LEU A 22 28.06 -21.67 61.28
N ASN A 23 29.03 -22.42 60.77
CA ASN A 23 29.33 -22.48 59.34
C ASN A 23 28.14 -23.03 58.53
N ALA A 24 27.49 -24.08 59.03
CA ALA A 24 26.32 -24.67 58.39
C ALA A 24 25.08 -23.76 58.45
N ILE A 25 24.82 -23.12 59.60
CA ILE A 25 23.60 -22.33 59.86
C ILE A 25 23.71 -20.90 59.35
N LEU A 26 24.88 -20.25 59.36
CA LEU A 26 25.00 -18.83 59.02
C LEU A 26 25.69 -18.62 57.66
N TYR A 27 26.89 -19.17 57.49
CA TYR A 27 27.71 -18.85 56.32
C TYR A 27 27.13 -19.40 55.01
N ARG A 28 26.59 -20.62 55.03
CA ARG A 28 25.94 -21.22 53.86
C ARG A 28 24.68 -20.46 53.40
N PRO A 29 23.67 -20.20 54.26
CA PRO A 29 22.46 -19.50 53.80
C PRO A 29 22.71 -18.04 53.45
N ILE A 30 23.61 -17.33 54.14
CA ILE A 30 23.94 -15.93 53.80
C ILE A 30 24.50 -15.86 52.38
N ARG A 31 25.46 -16.72 52.03
CA ARG A 31 26.01 -16.77 50.66
C ARG A 31 24.94 -17.15 49.63
N ALA A 32 24.05 -18.08 49.95
CA ALA A 32 22.96 -18.48 49.08
C ALA A 32 21.98 -17.32 48.80
N VAL A 33 21.63 -16.52 49.82
CA VAL A 33 20.75 -15.36 49.68
C VAL A 33 21.38 -14.27 48.83
N ILE A 34 22.67 -13.98 49.03
CA ILE A 34 23.41 -13.00 48.21
C ILE A 34 23.43 -13.44 46.75
N LYS A 35 23.77 -14.72 46.47
CA LYS A 35 23.76 -15.28 45.11
C LYS A 35 22.37 -15.21 44.48
N LYS A 36 21.32 -15.55 45.24
CA LYS A 36 19.92 -15.52 44.77
C LYS A 36 19.44 -14.09 44.48
N ARG A 37 19.94 -13.08 45.20
CA ARG A 37 19.66 -11.66 44.89
C ARG A 37 20.38 -11.22 43.61
N ALA A 38 21.67 -11.52 43.49
CA ALA A 38 22.44 -11.21 42.30
C ALA A 38 21.85 -11.87 41.04
N GLN A 39 21.48 -13.15 41.13
CA GLN A 39 20.83 -13.87 40.02
C GLN A 39 19.48 -13.28 39.64
N ARG A 40 18.63 -12.93 40.63
CA ARG A 40 17.34 -12.29 40.33
C ARG A 40 17.51 -10.95 39.64
N MET A 41 18.46 -10.14 40.11
CA MET A 41 18.72 -8.83 39.51
C MET A 41 19.27 -8.96 38.08
N SER A 42 20.20 -9.90 37.86
CA SER A 42 20.72 -10.20 36.52
C SER A 42 19.65 -10.75 35.58
N ALA A 43 18.77 -11.63 36.05
CA ALA A 43 17.67 -12.15 35.25
C ALA A 43 16.69 -11.03 34.87
N GLN A 44 16.31 -10.18 35.82
CA GLN A 44 15.43 -9.04 35.56
C GLN A 44 16.04 -8.05 34.56
N LEU A 45 17.35 -7.78 34.66
CA LEU A 45 18.04 -6.93 33.68
C LEU A 45 18.03 -7.56 32.29
N SER A 46 18.33 -8.86 32.18
CA SER A 46 18.30 -9.58 30.91
C SER A 46 16.89 -9.61 30.29
N ASP A 47 15.86 -9.81 31.11
CA ASP A 47 14.46 -9.79 30.66
C ASP A 47 14.06 -8.41 30.13
N VAL A 48 14.49 -7.33 30.80
CA VAL A 48 14.25 -5.96 30.35
C VAL A 48 14.99 -5.68 29.04
N GLU A 49 16.26 -6.05 28.94
CA GLU A 49 17.05 -5.89 27.71
C GLU A 49 16.39 -6.65 26.55
N ASN A 50 16.02 -7.91 26.75
CA ASN A 50 15.33 -8.72 25.74
C ASN A 50 13.97 -8.11 25.36
N PHE A 51 13.20 -7.61 26.32
CA PHE A 51 11.92 -6.96 26.04
C PHE A 51 12.10 -5.68 25.22
N THR A 52 13.10 -4.85 25.57
CA THR A 52 13.41 -3.63 24.82
C THR A 52 13.91 -3.94 23.41
N ALA A 53 14.75 -4.96 23.24
CA ALA A 53 15.23 -5.41 21.94
C ALA A 53 14.07 -5.91 21.06
N GLN A 54 13.20 -6.77 21.60
CA GLN A 54 12.01 -7.26 20.89
C GLN A 54 11.04 -6.12 20.55
N ALA A 55 10.86 -5.14 21.44
CA ALA A 55 10.01 -3.99 21.18
C ALA A 55 10.58 -3.13 20.04
N GLN A 56 11.90 -2.88 20.04
CA GLN A 56 12.58 -2.16 18.95
C GLN A 56 12.49 -2.91 17.63
N GLU A 57 12.71 -4.22 17.64
CA GLU A 57 12.58 -5.07 16.44
C GLU A 57 11.16 -5.03 15.87
N LYS A 58 10.14 -5.18 16.73
CA LYS A 58 8.73 -5.08 16.31
C LYS A 58 8.38 -3.71 15.77
N MET A 59 8.90 -2.64 16.36
CA MET A 59 8.70 -1.27 15.86
C MET A 59 9.39 -1.04 14.52
N ALA A 60 10.61 -1.55 14.35
CA ALA A 60 11.33 -1.50 13.08
C ALA A 60 10.60 -2.29 11.98
N ALA A 61 10.11 -3.50 12.30
CA ALA A 61 9.32 -4.30 11.38
C ALA A 61 8.00 -3.62 11.00
N TYR A 62 7.31 -3.03 11.97
CA TYR A 62 6.06 -2.30 11.74
C TYR A 62 6.26 -1.07 10.85
N THR A 63 7.26 -0.25 11.15
CA THR A 63 7.59 0.95 10.35
C THR A 63 8.08 0.59 8.94
N GLY A 64 8.85 -0.51 8.81
CA GLY A 64 9.23 -1.07 7.52
C GLY A 64 8.01 -1.52 6.71
N ALA A 65 7.12 -2.31 7.30
CA ALA A 65 5.89 -2.77 6.65
C ALA A 65 4.98 -1.61 6.23
N LEU A 66 4.85 -0.58 7.07
CA LEU A 66 4.09 0.63 6.76
C LEU A 66 4.67 1.36 5.55
N THR A 67 5.99 1.51 5.50
CA THR A 67 6.68 2.17 4.38
C THR A 67 6.47 1.40 3.08
N VAL A 68 6.61 0.07 3.11
CA VAL A 68 6.36 -0.80 1.95
C VAL A 68 4.91 -0.69 1.48
N ALA A 69 3.94 -0.72 2.41
CA ALA A 69 2.53 -0.57 2.07
C ALA A 69 2.21 0.80 1.45
N GLN A 70 2.84 1.88 1.95
CA GLN A 70 2.71 3.21 1.36
C GLN A 70 3.28 3.28 -0.06
N GLN A 71 4.47 2.69 -0.28
CA GLN A 71 5.09 2.61 -1.61
C GLN A 71 4.22 1.82 -2.60
N GLN A 72 3.75 0.65 -2.20
CA GLN A 72 2.81 -0.15 -3.00
C GLN A 72 1.53 0.63 -3.29
N GLY A 73 0.97 1.33 -2.31
CA GLY A 73 -0.22 2.17 -2.52
C GLY A 73 0.01 3.31 -3.52
N VAL A 74 1.18 3.95 -3.50
CA VAL A 74 1.56 4.98 -4.49
C VAL A 74 1.74 4.36 -5.88
N GLU A 75 2.41 3.21 -5.97
CA GLU A 75 2.64 2.51 -7.23
C GLU A 75 1.32 2.07 -7.87
N ILE A 76 0.40 1.48 -7.09
CA ILE A 76 -0.93 1.08 -7.54
C ILE A 76 -1.71 2.30 -8.03
N ARG A 77 -1.72 3.40 -7.29
CA ARG A 77 -2.37 4.64 -7.73
C ARG A 77 -1.78 5.18 -9.03
N SER A 78 -0.46 5.13 -9.18
CA SER A 78 0.22 5.57 -10.40
C SER A 78 -0.13 4.67 -11.59
N LYS A 79 -0.20 3.35 -11.39
CA LYS A 79 -0.61 2.37 -12.41
C LYS A 79 -2.04 2.63 -12.87
N PHE A 80 -2.99 2.72 -11.95
CA PHE A 80 -4.38 3.02 -12.28
C PHE A 80 -4.54 4.37 -12.99
N LYS A 81 -3.76 5.40 -12.61
CA LYS A 81 -3.79 6.68 -13.30
C LYS A 81 -3.25 6.58 -14.74
N ALA A 82 -2.19 5.81 -14.95
CA ALA A 82 -1.63 5.58 -16.29
C ALA A 82 -2.57 4.75 -17.18
N GLU A 83 -3.18 3.70 -16.62
CA GLU A 83 -4.20 2.88 -17.29
C GLU A 83 -5.42 3.72 -17.65
N GLY A 84 -5.93 4.52 -16.72
CA GLY A 84 -7.07 5.42 -16.98
C GLY A 84 -6.78 6.45 -18.07
N TYR A 85 -5.55 7.00 -18.12
CA TYR A 85 -5.16 7.92 -19.19
C TYR A 85 -5.06 7.22 -20.55
N LEU A 86 -4.54 5.99 -20.60
CA LEU A 86 -4.51 5.19 -21.83
C LEU A 86 -5.93 4.87 -22.32
N GLU A 87 -6.83 4.50 -21.41
CA GLU A 87 -8.22 4.22 -21.75
C GLU A 87 -8.95 5.49 -22.22
N GLU A 88 -8.71 6.64 -21.57
CA GLU A 88 -9.24 7.93 -22.01
C GLU A 88 -8.77 8.28 -23.43
N VAL A 89 -7.48 8.13 -23.71
CA VAL A 89 -6.92 8.40 -25.06
C VAL A 89 -7.54 7.47 -26.10
N THR A 90 -7.60 6.16 -25.83
CA THR A 90 -8.19 5.20 -26.80
C THR A 90 -9.67 5.44 -27.04
N LEU A 91 -10.43 5.81 -26.01
CA LEU A 91 -11.84 6.17 -26.14
C LEU A 91 -12.00 7.47 -26.95
N LEU A 92 -11.16 8.47 -26.71
CA LEU A 92 -11.20 9.76 -27.41
C LEU A 92 -10.81 9.61 -28.89
N GLU A 93 -9.81 8.78 -29.18
CA GLU A 93 -9.45 8.41 -30.56
C GLU A 93 -10.59 7.67 -31.25
N GLY A 94 -11.20 6.69 -30.58
CA GLY A 94 -12.39 5.98 -31.09
C GLY A 94 -13.53 6.95 -31.41
N ALA A 95 -13.90 7.82 -30.48
CA ALA A 95 -14.94 8.83 -30.68
C ALA A 95 -14.62 9.79 -31.83
N ASN A 96 -13.35 10.24 -31.95
CA ASN A 96 -12.92 11.08 -33.06
C ASN A 96 -13.02 10.36 -34.41
N THR A 97 -12.68 9.07 -34.48
CA THR A 97 -12.83 8.30 -35.72
C THR A 97 -14.29 8.12 -36.12
N THR A 98 -15.19 7.84 -35.16
CA THR A 98 -16.63 7.74 -35.41
C THR A 98 -17.19 9.08 -35.86
N ALA A 99 -16.84 10.18 -35.19
CA ALA A 99 -17.26 11.52 -35.58
C ALA A 99 -16.76 11.90 -36.99
N ALA A 100 -15.53 11.52 -37.34
CA ALA A 100 -15.00 11.74 -38.69
C ALA A 100 -15.73 10.91 -39.75
N GLN A 101 -16.12 9.67 -39.44
CA GLN A 101 -16.92 8.81 -40.32
C GLN A 101 -18.34 9.38 -40.51
N GLU A 102 -19.00 9.81 -39.44
CA GLU A 102 -20.32 10.44 -39.51
C GLU A 102 -20.28 11.74 -40.32
N LEU A 103 -19.28 12.58 -40.11
CA LEU A 103 -19.11 13.81 -40.88
C LEU A 103 -18.90 13.52 -42.38
N LYS A 104 -18.15 12.46 -42.71
CA LYS A 104 -17.94 12.05 -44.09
C LYS A 104 -19.25 11.54 -44.72
N ALA A 105 -19.99 10.69 -44.02
CA ALA A 105 -21.29 10.19 -44.46
C ALA A 105 -22.29 11.34 -44.68
N ALA A 106 -22.40 12.27 -43.72
CA ALA A 106 -23.27 13.43 -43.84
C ALA A 106 -22.91 14.33 -45.03
N ARG A 107 -21.62 14.48 -45.34
CA ARG A 107 -21.17 15.22 -46.54
C ARG A 107 -21.52 14.51 -47.84
N GLU A 108 -21.37 13.19 -47.89
CA GLU A 108 -21.77 12.39 -49.06
C GLU A 108 -23.29 12.44 -49.29
N ASP A 109 -24.07 12.32 -48.22
CA ASP A 109 -25.53 12.46 -48.25
C ASP A 109 -25.95 13.84 -48.73
N ALA A 110 -25.37 14.91 -48.17
CA ALA A 110 -25.63 16.28 -48.61
C ALA A 110 -25.29 16.48 -50.09
N ALA A 111 -24.16 15.95 -50.57
CA ALA A 111 -23.79 16.01 -51.98
C ALA A 111 -24.78 15.25 -52.87
N SER A 112 -25.30 14.10 -52.41
CA SER A 112 -26.33 13.32 -53.11
C SER A 112 -27.66 14.09 -53.20
N GLN A 113 -28.07 14.76 -52.12
CA GLN A 113 -29.28 15.57 -52.06
C GLN A 113 -29.17 16.78 -52.99
N VAL A 114 -28.01 17.45 -53.03
CA VAL A 114 -27.76 18.55 -53.97
C VAL A 114 -27.84 18.08 -55.42
N ARG A 115 -27.26 16.92 -55.77
CA ARG A 115 -27.37 16.35 -57.13
C ARG A 115 -28.82 16.02 -57.49
N THR A 116 -29.55 15.40 -56.57
CA THR A 116 -30.95 15.04 -56.76
C THR A 116 -31.83 16.27 -56.93
N GLY A 117 -31.64 17.27 -56.06
CA GLY A 117 -32.31 18.56 -56.14
C GLY A 117 -32.03 19.27 -57.47
N LYS A 118 -30.76 19.31 -57.91
CA LYS A 118 -30.39 19.87 -59.21
C LYS A 118 -31.07 19.14 -60.37
N LYS A 119 -31.11 17.80 -60.35
CA LYS A 119 -31.77 16.99 -61.39
C LYS A 119 -33.28 17.26 -61.46
N THR A 120 -33.95 17.34 -60.30
CA THR A 120 -35.38 17.69 -60.22
C THR A 120 -35.63 19.11 -60.71
N LEU A 121 -34.74 20.06 -60.37
CA LEU A 121 -34.86 21.44 -60.83
C LEU A 121 -34.71 21.52 -62.36
N THR A 122 -33.70 20.86 -62.95
CA THR A 122 -33.51 20.82 -64.41
C THR A 122 -34.71 20.18 -65.13
N SER A 123 -35.28 19.10 -64.58
CA SER A 123 -36.50 18.50 -65.13
C SER A 123 -37.71 19.44 -65.07
N ARG A 124 -37.77 20.33 -64.08
CA ARG A 124 -38.81 21.37 -63.99
C ARG A 124 -38.53 22.56 -64.90
N VAL A 125 -37.27 22.86 -65.19
CA VAL A 125 -36.87 23.94 -66.12
C VAL A 125 -37.46 23.70 -67.52
N ASP A 126 -37.51 22.46 -68.02
CA ASP A 126 -38.17 22.16 -69.30
C ASP A 126 -39.68 22.46 -69.28
N GLY A 127 -40.34 22.21 -68.14
CA GLY A 127 -41.74 22.56 -67.94
C GLY A 127 -41.97 24.07 -67.86
N TYR A 128 -41.10 24.80 -67.14
CA TYR A 128 -41.14 26.25 -67.10
C TYR A 128 -40.80 26.88 -68.46
N ALA A 129 -39.85 26.32 -69.22
CA ALA A 129 -39.52 26.76 -70.57
C ALA A 129 -40.70 26.59 -71.54
N ARG A 130 -41.43 25.48 -71.45
CA ARG A 130 -42.69 25.28 -72.19
C ARG A 130 -43.76 26.31 -71.83
N GLN A 131 -43.97 26.57 -70.53
CA GLN A 131 -44.95 27.58 -70.09
C GLN A 131 -44.59 29.00 -70.55
N VAL A 132 -43.29 29.35 -70.57
CA VAL A 132 -42.83 30.63 -71.10
C VAL A 132 -43.03 30.68 -72.62
N THR A 133 -42.73 29.61 -73.34
CA THR A 133 -42.90 29.55 -74.80
C THR A 133 -44.38 29.61 -75.19
N GLU A 134 -45.28 28.94 -74.48
CA GLU A 134 -46.74 29.08 -74.69
C GLU A 134 -47.23 30.51 -74.44
N LYS A 135 -46.72 31.20 -73.41
CA LYS A 135 -47.09 32.59 -73.13
C LYS A 135 -46.56 33.57 -74.18
N VAL A 136 -45.39 33.33 -74.76
CA VAL A 136 -44.77 34.23 -75.75
C VAL A 136 -45.32 33.96 -77.16
N VAL A 137 -45.55 32.70 -77.54
CA VAL A 137 -46.09 32.36 -78.86
C VAL A 137 -47.62 32.57 -78.92
N GLY A 138 -48.32 32.48 -77.79
CA GLY A 138 -49.74 32.86 -77.69
C GLY A 138 -50.02 34.36 -77.82
N TRP A 139 -48.98 35.20 -77.88
CA TRP A 139 -49.07 36.62 -78.25
C TRP A 139 -48.68 36.90 -79.71
N ALA A 140 -48.26 35.87 -80.47
CA ALA A 140 -47.79 36.01 -81.85
C ALA A 140 -48.79 35.52 -82.92
N VAL A 141 -50.04 35.24 -82.53
CA VAL A 141 -51.20 35.06 -83.42
C VAL A 141 -52.31 35.97 -82.91
#